data_AF-A0A3M6K9Y1-F1
#
_entry.id   AF-A0A3M6K9Y1-F1
#
_cell.length_a   1.000
_cell.length_b   1.000
_cell.length_c   1.000
_cell.angle_alpha   90.00
_cell.angle_beta   90.00
_cell.angle_gamma   90.00
#
_symmetry.space_group_name_H-M   'P 1'
#
loop_
_entity.id
_entity.type
_entity.pdbx_description
1 polymer ?
#
loop_
_entity_poly.entity_id
_entity_poly.type
_entity_poly.pdbx_seq_one_letter_code
_entity_poly.pdbx_strand_id
1 'polypeptide(L)'
;MVHPVITEIFSNDKKVVLFFEWASNKIEKKENLQQFFKWHLEVISEVIEQIDKTETIDFSNKNEAEKWAKEFLKNYDQKIRKMRRNSNQVFERFHELKSEFVRIIPKGHKYDKESKSIMQVFLNRQELLVGKIIFSYRELWFLANQITNSNFKIGSVKDYQEWVNINYSNLKRVKTMLEQIERVVSK
;
A
#
# COMPACT_ATOMS: atom_id res chain seq x y z
N MET A 1 13.25 -4.58 16.31
CA MET A 1 11.89 -4.05 16.07
C MET A 1 11.26 -4.96 15.02
N VAL A 2 10.01 -5.40 15.18
CA VAL A 2 9.35 -6.24 14.17
C VAL A 2 8.76 -5.30 13.12
N HIS A 3 9.31 -5.33 11.91
CA HIS A 3 8.78 -4.52 10.82
C HIS A 3 7.49 -5.19 10.28
N PRO A 4 6.34 -4.50 10.22
CA PRO A 4 5.10 -5.03 9.69
C PRO A 4 5.27 -5.39 8.22
N VAL A 5 4.74 -6.56 7.86
CA VAL A 5 4.83 -7.10 6.51
C VAL A 5 3.44 -7.16 5.90
N ILE A 6 3.35 -6.86 4.60
CA ILE A 6 2.15 -7.15 3.81
C ILE A 6 2.08 -8.67 3.64
N THR A 7 1.29 -9.32 4.49
CA THR A 7 1.21 -10.80 4.56
C THR A 7 0.06 -11.37 3.75
N GLU A 8 -1.02 -10.61 3.59
CA GLU A 8 -2.10 -10.95 2.68
C GLU A 8 -1.97 -10.12 1.42
N ILE A 9 -1.95 -10.80 0.27
CA ILE A 9 -1.90 -10.19 -1.05
C ILE A 9 -3.04 -10.77 -1.87
N PHE A 10 -3.51 -10.00 -2.85
CA PHE A 10 -4.44 -10.55 -3.82
C PHE A 10 -3.80 -11.77 -4.50
N SER A 11 -4.56 -12.85 -4.59
CA SER A 11 -4.29 -13.86 -5.60
C SER A 11 -4.35 -13.18 -6.96
N ASN A 12 -3.37 -13.41 -7.84
CA ASN A 12 -3.40 -12.92 -9.22
C ASN A 12 -4.45 -13.67 -10.07
N ASP A 13 -5.67 -13.79 -9.54
CA ASP A 13 -6.78 -14.57 -10.07
C ASP A 13 -7.79 -13.63 -10.73
N LYS A 14 -8.16 -13.97 -11.96
CA LYS A 14 -9.22 -13.34 -12.75
C LYS A 14 -10.54 -13.20 -11.97
N LYS A 15 -10.83 -14.10 -11.02
CA LYS A 15 -12.02 -14.04 -10.17
C LYS A 15 -12.12 -12.73 -9.38
N VAL A 16 -11.00 -12.24 -8.82
CA VAL A 16 -10.97 -10.97 -8.08
C VAL A 16 -11.39 -9.80 -8.97
N VAL A 17 -10.89 -9.76 -10.20
CA VAL A 17 -11.24 -8.73 -11.18
C VAL A 17 -12.72 -8.83 -11.56
N LEU A 18 -13.22 -10.03 -11.86
CA LEU A 18 -14.63 -10.28 -12.18
C LEU A 18 -15.56 -9.92 -11.02
N PHE A 19 -15.13 -10.15 -9.77
CA PHE A 19 -15.87 -9.74 -8.59
C PHE A 19 -16.06 -8.22 -8.57
N PHE A 20 -14.99 -7.45 -8.76
CA PHE A 20 -15.08 -5.99 -8.74
C PHE A 20 -15.78 -5.41 -9.96
N GLU A 21 -15.70 -6.07 -11.12
CA GLU A 21 -16.52 -5.75 -12.30
C GLU A 21 -18.02 -5.93 -12.01
N TRP A 22 -18.39 -7.03 -11.37
CA TRP A 22 -19.77 -7.26 -10.99
C TRP A 22 -20.22 -6.27 -9.91
N ALA A 23 -19.38 -6.04 -8.89
CA ALA A 23 -19.69 -5.17 -7.78
C ALA A 23 -19.89 -3.72 -8.22
N SER A 24 -19.08 -3.22 -9.17
CA SER A 24 -19.21 -1.84 -9.70
C SER A 24 -20.55 -1.59 -10.40
N ASN A 25 -21.20 -2.64 -10.92
CA ASN A 25 -22.51 -2.58 -11.57
C ASN A 25 -23.69 -2.79 -10.60
N LYS A 26 -23.42 -3.11 -9.33
CA LYS A 26 -24.44 -3.39 -8.30
C LYS A 26 -24.41 -2.40 -7.14
N ILE A 27 -23.28 -1.73 -6.96
CA ILE A 27 -23.12 -0.71 -5.94
C ILE A 27 -23.95 0.54 -6.30
N GLU A 28 -24.50 1.21 -5.30
CA GLU A 28 -25.37 2.38 -5.46
C GLU A 28 -24.60 3.59 -6.00
N LYS A 29 -23.36 3.76 -5.53
CA LYS A 29 -22.46 4.85 -5.94
C LYS A 29 -21.14 4.28 -6.41
N LYS A 30 -21.00 4.11 -7.72
CA LYS A 30 -19.78 3.57 -8.36
C LYS A 30 -18.55 4.41 -8.03
N GLU A 31 -18.73 5.71 -7.85
CA GLU A 31 -17.69 6.68 -7.48
C GLU A 31 -17.04 6.33 -6.14
N ASN A 32 -17.78 5.73 -5.20
CA ASN A 32 -17.23 5.31 -3.91
C ASN A 32 -16.15 4.25 -4.09
N LEU A 33 -16.40 3.28 -4.99
CA LEU A 33 -15.46 2.22 -5.30
C LEU A 33 -14.26 2.77 -6.08
N GLN A 34 -14.47 3.69 -7.03
CA GLN A 34 -13.40 4.37 -7.76
C GLN A 34 -12.49 5.17 -6.82
N GLN A 35 -13.06 5.96 -5.91
CA GLN A 35 -12.31 6.73 -4.91
C GLN A 35 -11.49 5.81 -3.99
N PHE A 36 -12.07 4.70 -3.56
CA PHE A 36 -11.40 3.71 -2.74
C PHE A 36 -10.11 3.21 -3.41
N PHE A 37 -10.18 2.79 -4.68
CA PHE A 37 -9.02 2.30 -5.42
C PHE A 37 -8.03 3.42 -5.74
N LYS A 38 -8.53 4.60 -6.14
CA LYS A 38 -7.68 5.77 -6.43
C LYS A 38 -6.79 6.12 -5.25
N TRP A 39 -7.34 6.23 -4.04
CA TRP A 39 -6.54 6.59 -2.87
C TRP A 39 -5.51 5.53 -2.50
N HIS A 40 -5.82 4.25 -2.65
CA HIS A 40 -4.83 3.18 -2.49
C HIS A 40 -3.70 3.31 -3.53
N LEU A 41 -4.05 3.53 -4.79
CA LEU A 41 -3.09 3.66 -5.89
C LEU A 41 -2.18 4.88 -5.73
N GLU A 42 -2.72 6.01 -5.26
CA GLU A 42 -1.93 7.20 -4.94
C GLU A 42 -0.90 6.92 -3.85
N VAL A 43 -1.30 6.28 -2.75
CA VAL A 43 -0.40 5.96 -1.64
C VAL A 43 0.66 4.95 -2.08
N ILE A 44 0.26 3.83 -2.68
CA ILE A 44 1.21 2.78 -3.06
C ILE A 44 2.18 3.22 -4.15
N SER A 45 1.75 4.09 -5.08
CA SER A 45 2.63 4.63 -6.10
C SER A 45 3.69 5.56 -5.52
N GLU A 46 3.31 6.43 -4.58
CA GLU A 46 4.26 7.31 -3.88
C GLU A 46 5.32 6.48 -3.11
N VAL A 47 4.89 5.42 -2.42
CA VAL A 47 5.80 4.54 -1.67
C VAL A 47 6.73 3.79 -2.62
N ILE A 48 6.19 3.17 -3.68
CA ILE A 48 7.00 2.44 -4.67
C ILE A 48 8.02 3.37 -5.33
N GLU A 49 7.61 4.57 -5.73
CA GLU A 49 8.51 5.55 -6.35
C GLU A 49 9.67 5.92 -5.43
N GLN A 50 9.42 6.10 -4.13
CA GLN A 50 10.52 6.39 -3.19
C GLN A 50 11.42 5.18 -2.97
N ILE A 51 10.87 3.96 -2.95
CA ILE A 51 11.69 2.74 -2.83
C ILE A 51 12.56 2.59 -4.09
N ASP A 52 12.00 2.73 -5.29
CA ASP A 52 12.75 2.71 -6.56
C ASP A 52 13.92 3.71 -6.54
N LYS A 53 13.65 4.95 -6.13
CA LYS A 53 14.69 5.99 -5.98
C LYS A 53 15.75 5.64 -4.96
N THR A 54 15.40 4.87 -3.93
CA THR A 54 16.32 4.46 -2.87
C THR A 54 17.18 3.28 -3.29
N GLU A 55 16.62 2.32 -4.05
CA GLU A 55 17.34 1.17 -4.60
C GLU A 55 18.48 1.58 -5.55
N THR A 56 18.39 2.76 -6.18
CA THR A 56 19.44 3.29 -7.06
C THR A 56 20.61 3.95 -6.33
N ILE A 57 20.55 4.12 -5.00
CA ILE A 57 21.57 4.84 -4.22
C ILE A 57 22.70 3.90 -3.80
N ASP A 58 23.94 4.31 -4.05
CA ASP A 58 25.11 3.63 -3.48
C ASP A 58 25.34 4.06 -2.02
N PHE A 59 24.87 3.26 -1.08
CA PHE A 59 25.08 3.51 0.36
C PHE A 59 26.54 3.36 0.83
N SER A 60 27.44 2.82 0.01
CA SER A 60 28.88 2.84 0.30
C SER A 60 29.50 4.22 0.03
N ASN A 61 28.88 5.02 -0.84
CA ASN A 61 29.27 6.40 -1.11
C ASN A 61 28.59 7.36 -0.12
N LYS A 62 29.33 7.75 0.92
CA LYS A 62 28.83 8.61 2.00
C LYS A 62 28.20 9.93 1.51
N ASN A 63 28.82 10.59 0.53
CA ASN A 63 28.32 11.89 0.05
C ASN A 63 26.99 11.75 -0.70
N GLU A 64 26.84 10.67 -1.46
CA GLU A 64 25.62 10.35 -2.18
C GLU A 64 24.48 9.97 -1.24
N ALA A 65 24.77 9.07 -0.28
CA ALA A 65 23.82 8.65 0.75
C ALA A 65 23.32 9.85 1.60
N GLU A 66 24.23 10.74 2.02
CA GLU A 66 23.85 11.96 2.76
C GLU A 66 23.00 12.92 1.93
N LYS A 67 23.31 13.08 0.63
CA LYS A 67 22.53 13.93 -0.28
C LYS A 67 21.10 13.39 -0.42
N TRP A 68 20.96 12.09 -0.71
CA TRP A 68 19.67 11.42 -0.77
C TRP A 68 18.88 11.61 0.54
N ALA A 69 19.51 11.36 1.69
CA ALA A 69 18.85 11.43 2.99
C ALA A 69 18.31 12.84 3.28
N LYS A 70 19.10 13.88 3.01
CA LYS A 70 18.67 15.29 3.15
C LYS A 70 17.50 15.64 2.22
N GLU A 71 17.57 15.21 0.96
CA GLU A 71 16.50 15.45 -0.02
C GLU A 71 15.20 14.73 0.34
N PHE A 72 15.29 13.48 0.81
CA PHE A 72 14.15 12.70 1.27
C PHE A 72 13.48 13.36 2.48
N LEU A 73 14.26 13.71 3.51
CA LEU A 73 13.75 14.31 4.75
C LEU A 73 13.10 15.67 4.53
N LYS A 74 13.60 16.47 3.57
CA LYS A 74 13.04 17.79 3.23
C LYS A 74 11.56 17.72 2.85
N ASN A 75 11.13 16.66 2.18
CA ASN A 75 9.76 16.52 1.67
C ASN A 75 8.93 15.49 2.45
N TYR A 76 9.54 14.79 3.42
CA TYR A 76 8.91 13.70 4.15
C TYR A 76 7.59 14.11 4.81
N ASP A 77 7.59 15.22 5.55
CA ASP A 77 6.43 15.68 6.31
C ASP A 77 5.22 15.96 5.43
N GLN A 78 5.43 16.58 4.27
CA GLN A 78 4.35 16.86 3.33
C GLN A 78 3.77 15.56 2.76
N LYS A 79 4.64 14.63 2.34
CA LYS A 79 4.27 13.35 1.74
C LYS A 79 3.56 12.45 2.74
N ILE A 80 4.08 12.30 3.96
CA ILE A 80 3.46 11.47 5.00
C ILE A 80 2.10 12.03 5.43
N ARG A 81 1.94 13.36 5.54
CA ARG A 81 0.64 13.98 5.83
C ARG A 81 -0.38 13.72 4.72
N LYS A 82 0.03 13.82 3.45
CA LYS A 82 -0.83 13.47 2.30
C LYS A 82 -1.27 12.00 2.37
N MET A 83 -0.33 11.07 2.56
CA MET A 83 -0.66 9.65 2.63
C MET A 83 -1.55 9.31 3.84
N ARG A 84 -1.32 9.92 5.01
CA ARG A 84 -2.20 9.74 6.18
C ARG A 84 -3.63 10.21 5.92
N ARG A 85 -3.80 11.35 5.24
CA ARG A 85 -5.14 11.82 4.83
C ARG A 85 -5.83 10.81 3.91
N ASN A 86 -5.13 10.33 2.88
CA ASN A 86 -5.66 9.30 2.00
C ASN A 86 -5.98 8.00 2.76
N SER A 87 -5.14 7.60 3.73
CA SER A 87 -5.38 6.42 4.57
C SER A 87 -6.65 6.54 5.39
N ASN A 88 -6.93 7.71 5.95
CA ASN A 88 -8.16 7.95 6.71
C ASN A 88 -9.39 7.86 5.79
N GLN A 89 -9.30 8.46 4.60
CA GLN A 89 -10.36 8.38 3.58
C GLN A 89 -10.60 6.93 3.13
N VAL A 90 -9.53 6.15 2.96
CA VAL A 90 -9.60 4.71 2.66
C VAL A 90 -10.28 3.97 3.80
N PHE A 91 -9.96 4.27 5.07
CA PHE A 91 -10.56 3.62 6.22
C PHE A 91 -12.07 3.87 6.32
N GLU A 92 -12.50 5.13 6.20
CA GLU A 92 -13.91 5.49 6.17
C GLU A 92 -14.64 4.75 5.03
N ARG A 93 -14.07 4.83 3.82
CA ARG A 93 -14.64 4.20 2.62
C ARG A 93 -14.67 2.68 2.71
N PHE A 94 -13.70 2.06 3.36
CA PHE A 94 -13.69 0.61 3.61
C PHE A 94 -14.94 0.18 4.38
N HIS A 95 -15.32 0.91 5.43
CA HIS A 95 -16.49 0.58 6.26
C HIS A 95 -17.82 0.78 5.52
N GLU A 96 -17.91 1.83 4.72
CA GLU A 96 -19.08 2.08 3.86
C GLU A 96 -19.24 0.97 2.83
N LEU A 97 -18.18 0.65 2.08
CA LEU A 97 -18.19 -0.42 1.07
C LEU A 97 -18.48 -1.78 1.69
N LYS A 98 -17.93 -2.06 2.87
CA LYS A 98 -18.23 -3.30 3.61
C LYS A 98 -19.72 -3.41 3.93
N SER A 99 -20.33 -2.34 4.43
CA SER A 99 -21.75 -2.31 4.77
C SER A 99 -22.63 -2.48 3.53
N GLU A 100 -22.23 -1.84 2.44
CA GLU A 100 -22.92 -1.95 1.16
C GLU A 100 -22.80 -3.35 0.55
N PHE A 101 -21.62 -3.97 0.59
CA PHE A 101 -21.42 -5.35 0.14
C PHE A 101 -22.28 -6.33 0.92
N VAL A 102 -22.43 -6.16 2.24
CA VAL A 102 -23.35 -6.99 3.05
C VAL A 102 -24.81 -6.84 2.57
N ARG A 103 -25.22 -5.65 2.12
CA ARG A 103 -26.56 -5.39 1.57
C ARG A 103 -26.77 -6.08 0.21
N ILE A 104 -25.80 -5.98 -0.71
CA ILE A 104 -25.94 -6.51 -2.08
C ILE A 104 -25.51 -7.99 -2.22
N ILE A 105 -24.76 -8.52 -1.25
CA ILE A 105 -24.28 -9.91 -1.18
C ILE A 105 -24.77 -10.50 0.16
N PRO A 106 -26.06 -10.85 0.27
CA PRO A 106 -26.57 -11.50 1.47
C PRO A 106 -25.95 -12.88 1.68
N LYS A 107 -26.07 -13.43 2.89
CA LYS A 107 -25.54 -14.74 3.26
C LYS A 107 -26.02 -15.82 2.27
N GLY A 108 -25.09 -16.59 1.73
CA GLY A 108 -25.38 -17.64 0.74
C GLY A 108 -25.36 -17.18 -0.72
N HIS A 109 -25.19 -15.88 -0.99
CA HIS A 109 -24.96 -15.39 -2.35
C HIS A 109 -23.64 -15.97 -2.93
N LYS A 110 -23.57 -16.14 -4.26
CA LYS A 110 -22.40 -16.75 -4.95
C LYS A 110 -21.07 -16.05 -4.63
N TYR A 111 -21.10 -14.76 -4.33
CA TYR A 111 -19.93 -13.94 -3.97
C TYR A 111 -19.72 -13.76 -2.46
N ASP A 112 -20.50 -14.36 -1.57
CA ASP A 112 -20.39 -14.15 -0.11
C ASP A 112 -19.00 -14.54 0.42
N LYS A 113 -18.51 -15.73 0.05
CA LYS A 113 -17.16 -16.19 0.44
C LYS A 113 -16.06 -15.32 -0.17
N GLU A 114 -16.21 -14.97 -1.44
CA GLU A 114 -15.21 -14.20 -2.18
C GLU A 114 -15.10 -12.77 -1.65
N SER A 115 -16.23 -12.10 -1.41
CA SER A 115 -16.27 -10.76 -0.81
C SER A 115 -15.57 -10.75 0.56
N LYS A 116 -15.86 -11.73 1.43
CA LYS A 116 -15.17 -11.86 2.73
C LYS A 116 -13.67 -12.03 2.56
N SER A 117 -13.23 -12.90 1.66
CA SER A 117 -11.81 -13.13 1.40
C SER A 117 -11.11 -11.87 0.89
N ILE A 118 -11.72 -11.15 -0.05
CA ILE A 118 -11.17 -9.92 -0.61
C ILE A 118 -11.07 -8.82 0.45
N MET A 119 -12.10 -8.67 1.29
CA MET A 119 -12.09 -7.68 2.37
C MET A 119 -11.05 -7.98 3.44
N GLN A 120 -10.69 -9.26 3.65
CA GLN A 120 -9.56 -9.62 4.52
C GLN A 120 -8.21 -9.14 3.97
N VAL A 121 -8.00 -9.19 2.65
CA VAL A 121 -6.76 -8.65 2.04
C VAL A 121 -6.59 -7.16 2.35
N PHE A 122 -7.68 -6.38 2.30
CA PHE A 122 -7.66 -4.97 2.70
C PHE A 122 -7.49 -4.78 4.21
N LEU A 123 -7.87 -5.76 5.03
CA LEU A 123 -7.65 -5.85 6.48
C LEU A 123 -6.40 -6.68 6.86
N ASN A 124 -5.42 -6.79 5.95
CA ASN A 124 -4.13 -7.49 6.08
C ASN A 124 -3.78 -8.05 7.48
N ARG A 125 -4.37 -9.22 7.82
CA ARG A 125 -4.43 -9.86 9.15
C ARG A 125 -5.18 -9.09 10.24
N GLN A 126 -4.85 -7.82 10.51
CA GLN A 126 -5.51 -6.99 11.54
C GLN A 126 -5.40 -5.48 11.28
N GLU A 127 -4.53 -5.06 10.36
CA GLU A 127 -4.30 -3.66 10.02
C GLU A 127 -4.68 -3.41 8.58
N LEU A 128 -5.18 -2.21 8.27
CA LEU A 128 -5.45 -1.85 6.90
C LEU A 128 -4.19 -1.94 6.04
N LEU A 129 -4.36 -2.52 4.86
CA LEU A 129 -3.31 -2.62 3.84
C LEU A 129 -2.66 -1.26 3.56
N VAL A 130 -3.44 -0.18 3.44
CA VAL A 130 -2.93 1.18 3.24
C VAL A 130 -2.02 1.64 4.38
N GLY A 131 -2.29 1.25 5.62
CA GLY A 131 -1.45 1.55 6.78
C GLY A 131 -0.09 0.86 6.68
N LYS A 132 -0.06 -0.42 6.27
CA LYS A 132 1.18 -1.17 6.04
C LYS A 132 2.00 -0.62 4.87
N ILE A 133 1.33 -0.15 3.81
CA ILE A 133 1.98 0.54 2.70
C ILE A 133 2.68 1.80 3.22
N ILE A 134 1.98 2.64 4.00
CA ILE A 134 2.56 3.85 4.61
C ILE A 134 3.71 3.52 5.55
N PHE A 135 3.62 2.42 6.28
CA PHE A 135 4.71 1.98 7.14
C PHE A 135 6.00 1.76 6.32
N SER A 136 5.89 1.20 5.11
CA SER A 136 7.07 1.01 4.24
C SER A 136 7.76 2.33 3.86
N TYR A 137 6.99 3.41 3.71
CA TYR A 137 7.57 4.74 3.52
C TYR A 137 8.26 5.29 4.79
N ARG A 138 7.72 4.98 5.97
CA ARG A 138 8.33 5.37 7.25
C ARG A 138 9.68 4.67 7.49
N GLU A 139 9.87 3.47 6.95
CA GLU A 139 11.16 2.78 7.03
C GLU A 139 12.26 3.51 6.25
N LEU A 140 11.93 4.15 5.12
CA LEU A 140 12.87 5.03 4.41
C LEU A 140 13.26 6.24 5.26
N TRP A 141 12.33 6.77 6.04
CA TRP A 141 12.61 7.87 6.98
C TRP A 141 13.55 7.46 8.11
N PHE A 142 13.39 6.26 8.68
CA PHE A 142 14.33 5.76 9.68
C PHE A 142 15.75 5.65 9.10
N LEU A 143 15.88 5.10 7.89
CA LEU A 143 17.17 5.01 7.20
C LEU A 143 17.79 6.40 6.96
N ALA A 144 17.01 7.34 6.42
CA ALA A 144 17.49 8.69 6.15
C ALA A 144 17.97 9.40 7.43
N ASN A 145 17.24 9.28 8.55
CA ASN A 145 17.68 9.85 9.83
C ASN A 145 18.94 9.20 10.39
N GLN A 146 19.11 7.88 10.23
CA GLN A 146 20.33 7.21 10.67
C GLN A 146 21.56 7.73 9.92
N ILE A 147 21.43 7.95 8.62
CA ILE A 147 22.47 8.52 7.77
C ILE A 147 22.81 9.96 8.20
N THR A 148 21.81 10.79 8.55
CA THR A 148 22.06 12.20 8.93
C THR A 148 22.52 12.40 10.37
N ASN A 149 22.13 11.53 11.31
CA ASN A 149 22.32 11.76 12.75
C ASN A 149 23.50 11.00 13.39
N SER A 150 24.14 10.05 12.72
CA SER A 150 25.11 9.15 13.39
C SER A 150 26.26 8.67 12.50
N ASN A 151 27.34 8.18 13.12
CA ASN A 151 28.37 7.36 12.48
C ASN A 151 27.73 6.05 11.97
N PHE A 152 27.09 6.14 10.81
CA PHE A 152 26.37 5.07 10.12
C PHE A 152 27.19 3.78 10.09
N LYS A 153 26.77 2.76 10.87
CA LYS A 153 27.38 1.43 10.85
C LYS A 153 26.66 0.57 9.81
N ILE A 154 27.36 0.28 8.71
CA ILE A 154 26.90 -0.46 7.53
C ILE A 154 26.26 -1.83 7.86
N GLY A 155 26.62 -2.45 8.99
CA GLY A 155 26.12 -3.79 9.39
C GLY A 155 24.61 -3.89 9.62
N SER A 156 23.90 -2.80 9.93
CA SER A 156 22.43 -2.80 10.11
C SER A 156 21.64 -2.63 8.81
N VAL A 157 22.33 -2.46 7.67
CA VAL A 157 21.70 -2.19 6.37
C VAL A 157 21.20 -3.47 5.69
N LYS A 158 21.81 -4.62 5.97
CA LYS A 158 21.48 -5.88 5.28
C LYS A 158 20.10 -6.43 5.66
N ASP A 159 19.79 -6.50 6.96
CA ASP A 159 18.46 -6.95 7.44
C ASP A 159 17.35 -5.99 6.97
N TYR A 160 17.68 -4.70 6.89
CA TYR A 160 16.81 -3.68 6.32
C TYR A 160 16.56 -3.91 4.82
N GLN A 161 17.60 -4.17 4.03
CA GLN A 161 17.51 -4.45 2.60
C GLN A 161 16.67 -5.71 2.32
N GLU A 162 16.85 -6.78 3.10
CA GLU A 162 16.06 -8.00 2.94
C GLU A 162 14.57 -7.76 3.23
N TRP A 163 14.27 -7.02 4.28
CA TRP A 163 12.90 -6.62 4.59
C TRP A 163 12.29 -5.72 3.49
N VAL A 164 13.05 -4.75 2.98
CA VAL A 164 12.64 -3.88 1.87
C VAL A 164 12.34 -4.72 0.65
N ASN A 165 13.22 -5.65 0.25
CA ASN A 165 13.03 -6.48 -0.95
C ASN A 165 11.73 -7.31 -0.91
N ILE A 166 11.44 -7.95 0.22
CA ILE A 166 10.23 -8.77 0.38
C ILE A 166 8.97 -7.90 0.32
N ASN A 167 8.94 -6.80 1.09
CA ASN A 167 7.78 -5.92 1.08
C ASN A 167 7.62 -5.21 -0.26
N TYR A 168 8.72 -4.88 -0.92
CA TYR A 168 8.70 -4.19 -2.19
C TYR A 168 8.11 -5.04 -3.31
N SER A 169 8.48 -6.32 -3.36
CA SER A 169 7.84 -7.28 -4.27
C SER A 169 6.32 -7.36 -4.03
N ASN A 170 5.91 -7.42 -2.76
CA ASN A 170 4.49 -7.44 -2.40
C ASN A 170 3.77 -6.14 -2.75
N LEU A 171 4.40 -4.97 -2.55
CA LEU A 171 3.88 -3.66 -2.94
C LEU A 171 3.64 -3.61 -4.45
N LYS A 172 4.59 -4.05 -5.27
CA LYS A 172 4.42 -4.12 -6.73
C LYS A 172 3.24 -4.98 -7.12
N ARG A 173 3.12 -6.19 -6.55
CA ARG A 173 2.00 -7.11 -6.82
C ARG A 173 0.64 -6.51 -6.44
N VAL A 174 0.57 -5.89 -5.25
CA VAL A 174 -0.63 -5.20 -4.78
C VAL A 174 -0.98 -4.04 -5.73
N LYS A 175 -0.01 -3.22 -6.14
CA LYS A 175 -0.22 -2.12 -7.08
C LYS A 175 -0.78 -2.62 -8.40
N THR A 176 -0.16 -3.62 -9.02
CA THR A 176 -0.62 -4.18 -10.30
C THR A 176 -2.07 -4.66 -10.20
N MET A 177 -2.43 -5.34 -9.11
CA MET A 177 -3.81 -5.81 -8.94
C MET A 177 -4.78 -4.64 -8.74
N LEU A 178 -4.43 -3.65 -7.92
CA LEU A 178 -5.25 -2.45 -7.71
C LEU A 178 -5.48 -1.70 -9.03
N GLU A 179 -4.46 -1.58 -9.89
CA GLU A 179 -4.57 -0.97 -11.21
C GLU A 179 -5.48 -1.77 -12.15
N GLN A 180 -5.39 -3.10 -12.12
CA GLN A 180 -6.28 -3.96 -12.90
C GLN A 180 -7.74 -3.81 -12.46
N ILE A 181 -7.98 -3.78 -11.16
CA ILE A 181 -9.33 -3.61 -10.61
C ILE A 181 -9.86 -2.21 -10.95
N GLU A 182 -9.08 -1.15 -10.71
CA GLU A 182 -9.46 0.22 -11.00
C GLU A 182 -9.87 0.39 -12.47
N ARG A 183 -9.08 -0.16 -13.41
CA ARG A 183 -9.40 -0.10 -14.85
C ARG A 183 -10.75 -0.73 -15.18
N VAL A 184 -11.16 -1.77 -14.48
CA VAL A 184 -12.45 -2.44 -14.73
C VAL A 184 -13.59 -1.74 -14.01
N VAL A 185 -13.34 -1.19 -12.83
CA VAL A 185 -14.31 -0.35 -12.11
C VAL A 185 -14.54 0.98 -12.83
N SER A 186 -13.57 1.52 -13.54
CA SER A 186 -13.67 2.81 -14.24
C SER A 186 -14.25 2.73 -15.66
N LYS A 187 -14.46 1.52 -16.20
CA LYS A 187 -15.25 1.28 -17.41
C LYS A 187 -16.74 1.35 -17.09
#